data_AF-A0A7Y2J1P9-F1
#
_entry.id   AF-A0A7Y2J1P9-F1
#
_cell.length_a   1.000
_cell.length_b   1.000
_cell.length_c   1.000
_cell.angle_alpha   90.00
_cell.angle_beta   90.00
_cell.angle_gamma   90.00
#
_symmetry.space_group_name_H-M   'P 1'
#
loop_
_entity.id
_entity.type
_entity.pdbx_description
1 polymer ?
#
loop_
_entity_poly.entity_id
_entity_poly.type
_entity_poly.pdbx_seq_one_letter_code
_entity_poly.pdbx_strand_id
1 'polypeptide(L)'
;EANAWQYSLYVPQDISGFIRLIGGKSMLESKLDELFSADNETSGRDQADITGLIGQYAHGNEPSHHMAYLYNFTGTPHKTQERVHQIMTELYQNTPEGISGNEDCGQMSAWYVFSALGFYPVTPGSNDYIIGTPLVDKGSIKLENGNVFTIVAHNRDGNNIYIENAKLNGRDLSRSAISHQDIMDGGKLEFFMSSKPTSWMQHEGGVPATSIDDHLIIAAPFIRSGDLAFSESTTVSLGHVDQDARIFYRINDSEFQEYTDPITISNPVSLFVYAEKDGIKSSVIETVFNEIDPLISLILDSQYANQYNAGGDRALIDGILGTKDFRTGTWQGYQDQDIVATVDLGRHKTIGKVRLNFLEDQRSWIFLPTALTCLVSADGKTFLPINSITIDSVNPNENATIRTYDFDIGEGEFRYVKIIATKLGVLPEWHLGYKHDGRSWIFIDEITID
;
A
#
# COMPACT_ATOMS: atom_id res chain seq x y z
N GLU A 1 4.94 -6.85 0.33
CA GLU A 1 5.28 -7.48 -0.96
C GLU A 1 4.08 -7.42 -1.92
N ALA A 2 3.56 -6.26 -2.32
CA ALA A 2 2.38 -6.23 -3.21
C ALA A 2 2.18 -4.86 -3.88
N ASN A 3 1.41 -4.84 -4.97
CA ASN A 3 0.98 -3.62 -5.66
C ASN A 3 -0.53 -3.36 -5.43
N ALA A 4 -1.06 -2.30 -6.07
CA ALA A 4 -2.46 -1.91 -5.92
C ALA A 4 -3.46 -2.95 -6.47
N TRP A 5 -3.07 -3.82 -7.42
CA TRP A 5 -3.93 -4.92 -7.87
C TRP A 5 -4.27 -5.87 -6.73
N GLN A 6 -3.29 -6.12 -5.85
CA GLN A 6 -3.43 -7.07 -4.76
C GLN A 6 -4.01 -6.41 -3.50
N TYR A 7 -3.44 -5.28 -3.05
CA TYR A 7 -3.87 -4.70 -1.77
C TYR A 7 -5.27 -4.05 -1.80
N SER A 8 -5.73 -3.56 -2.95
CA SER A 8 -7.02 -2.85 -3.03
C SER A 8 -8.23 -3.73 -2.71
N LEU A 9 -8.08 -5.05 -2.76
CA LEU A 9 -9.14 -6.02 -2.48
C LEU A 9 -9.16 -6.51 -1.02
N TYR A 10 -8.23 -6.04 -0.18
CA TYR A 10 -8.07 -6.54 1.20
C TYR A 10 -8.97 -5.78 2.19
N VAL A 11 -10.28 -5.98 2.07
CA VAL A 11 -11.30 -5.43 2.99
C VAL A 11 -12.23 -6.54 3.50
N PRO A 12 -11.69 -7.67 4.02
CA PRO A 12 -12.51 -8.84 4.34
C PRO A 12 -13.61 -8.56 5.39
N GLN A 13 -13.37 -7.62 6.29
CA GLN A 13 -14.32 -7.22 7.33
C GLN A 13 -15.56 -6.46 6.82
N ASP A 14 -15.48 -5.80 5.66
CA ASP A 14 -16.60 -5.03 5.09
C ASP A 14 -16.62 -5.10 3.56
N ILE A 15 -16.75 -6.32 3.03
CA ILE A 15 -16.82 -6.56 1.59
C ILE A 15 -18.07 -5.87 1.02
N SER A 16 -19.17 -5.79 1.78
CA SER A 16 -20.38 -5.08 1.34
C SER A 16 -20.12 -3.58 1.15
N GLY A 17 -19.42 -2.95 2.09
CA GLY A 17 -19.01 -1.55 1.99
C GLY A 17 -18.06 -1.31 0.82
N PHE A 18 -17.07 -2.18 0.65
CA PHE A 18 -16.15 -2.11 -0.50
C PHE A 18 -16.91 -2.21 -1.83
N ILE A 19 -17.83 -3.18 -1.97
CA ILE A 19 -18.69 -3.34 -3.15
C ILE A 19 -19.46 -2.04 -3.44
N ARG A 20 -20.04 -1.38 -2.43
CA ARG A 20 -20.74 -0.10 -2.63
C ARG A 20 -19.79 0.99 -3.12
N LEU A 21 -18.62 1.13 -2.50
CA LEU A 21 -17.64 2.17 -2.84
C LEU A 21 -17.14 2.09 -4.27
N ILE A 22 -16.91 0.87 -4.78
CA ILE A 22 -16.44 0.69 -6.16
C ILE A 22 -17.56 0.71 -7.20
N GLY A 23 -18.83 0.83 -6.81
CA GLY A 23 -19.96 0.95 -7.75
C GLY A 23 -20.76 -0.33 -7.99
N GLY A 24 -20.66 -1.32 -7.10
CA GLY A 24 -21.53 -2.49 -7.05
C GLY A 24 -20.86 -3.81 -7.45
N LYS A 25 -21.63 -4.91 -7.35
CA LYS A 25 -21.14 -6.29 -7.55
C LYS A 25 -20.52 -6.51 -8.92
N SER A 26 -21.12 -5.94 -9.97
CA SER A 26 -20.61 -6.06 -11.34
C SER A 26 -19.24 -5.38 -11.51
N MET A 27 -18.96 -4.29 -10.78
CA MET A 27 -17.64 -3.67 -10.82
C MET A 27 -16.60 -4.54 -10.08
N LEU A 28 -16.96 -5.11 -8.93
CA LEU A 28 -16.07 -6.06 -8.24
C LEU A 28 -15.73 -7.24 -9.15
N GLU A 29 -16.74 -7.81 -9.80
CA GLU A 29 -16.57 -8.94 -10.71
C GLU A 29 -15.63 -8.59 -11.87
N SER A 30 -15.84 -7.43 -12.53
CA SER A 30 -14.97 -6.96 -13.60
C SER A 30 -13.53 -6.79 -13.13
N LYS A 31 -13.32 -6.22 -11.94
CA LYS A 31 -11.97 -6.06 -11.36
C LYS A 31 -11.28 -7.40 -11.08
N LEU A 32 -12.04 -8.40 -10.61
CA LEU A 32 -11.51 -9.75 -10.42
C LEU A 32 -11.19 -10.42 -11.76
N ASP A 33 -12.06 -10.26 -12.76
CA ASP A 33 -11.82 -10.78 -14.12
C ASP A 33 -10.54 -10.16 -14.71
N GLU A 34 -10.36 -8.86 -14.58
CA GLU A 34 -9.13 -8.14 -14.97
C GLU A 34 -7.91 -8.64 -14.19
N LEU A 35 -8.00 -8.81 -12.87
CA LEU A 35 -6.91 -9.32 -12.03
C LEU A 35 -6.37 -10.66 -12.57
N PHE A 36 -7.25 -11.61 -12.89
CA PHE A 36 -6.86 -12.95 -13.35
C PHE A 36 -6.55 -13.04 -14.86
N SER A 37 -6.72 -11.96 -15.63
CA SER A 37 -6.50 -11.96 -17.09
C SER A 37 -5.48 -10.94 -17.58
N ALA A 38 -5.10 -9.97 -16.74
CA ALA A 38 -4.04 -9.01 -17.02
C ALA A 38 -2.69 -9.71 -17.27
N ASP A 39 -1.74 -9.01 -17.90
CA ASP A 39 -0.39 -9.53 -18.08
C ASP A 39 0.31 -9.73 -16.72
N ASN A 40 1.17 -10.75 -16.63
CA ASN A 40 1.94 -11.06 -15.41
C ASN A 40 3.07 -10.03 -15.13
N GLU A 41 3.31 -9.08 -16.04
CA GLU A 41 4.37 -8.09 -15.87
C GLU A 41 4.03 -7.14 -14.72
N THR A 42 4.96 -6.99 -13.78
CA THR A 42 4.83 -6.03 -12.68
C THR A 42 5.69 -4.81 -12.98
N SER A 43 5.24 -3.64 -12.54
CA SER A 43 6.01 -2.40 -12.65
C SER A 43 6.64 -2.02 -11.31
N GLY A 44 7.74 -1.28 -11.36
CA GLY A 44 8.49 -0.87 -10.16
C GLY A 44 9.69 -1.78 -9.91
N ARG A 45 9.98 -2.06 -8.64
CA ARG A 45 11.10 -2.91 -8.23
C ARG A 45 10.71 -4.38 -8.37
N ASP A 46 11.60 -5.20 -8.93
CA ASP A 46 11.50 -6.66 -8.88
C ASP A 46 11.53 -7.14 -7.43
N GLN A 47 10.43 -7.76 -6.99
CA GLN A 47 10.28 -8.33 -5.66
C GLN A 47 10.24 -9.86 -5.79
N ALA A 48 11.20 -10.53 -5.17
CA ALA A 48 11.36 -11.99 -5.26
C ALA A 48 10.16 -12.77 -4.70
N ASP A 49 9.39 -12.15 -3.81
CA ASP A 49 8.25 -12.78 -3.12
C ASP A 49 6.93 -12.68 -3.93
N ILE A 50 6.92 -11.98 -5.07
CA ILE A 50 5.75 -11.93 -5.97
C ILE A 50 5.86 -13.07 -6.99
N THR A 51 5.37 -14.25 -6.60
CA THR A 51 5.43 -15.48 -7.39
C THR A 51 4.07 -16.18 -7.50
N GLY A 52 3.98 -17.23 -8.32
CA GLY A 52 2.72 -17.97 -8.53
C GLY A 52 1.63 -17.12 -9.21
N LEU A 53 2.01 -16.46 -10.32
CA LEU A 53 1.15 -15.50 -11.00
C LEU A 53 0.11 -16.15 -11.92
N ILE A 54 -1.15 -15.73 -11.76
CA ILE A 54 -2.24 -15.94 -12.72
C ILE A 54 -2.79 -14.55 -13.06
N GLY A 55 -2.23 -13.94 -14.10
CA GLY A 55 -2.35 -12.50 -14.32
C GLY A 55 -1.65 -11.71 -13.21
N GLN A 56 -2.37 -10.78 -12.58
CA GLN A 56 -1.89 -10.00 -11.43
C GLN A 56 -2.20 -10.66 -10.08
N TYR A 57 -2.93 -11.78 -10.05
CA TYR A 57 -3.08 -12.60 -8.85
C TYR A 57 -1.75 -13.29 -8.52
N ALA A 58 -1.20 -13.06 -7.32
CA ALA A 58 0.06 -13.65 -6.88
C ALA A 58 -0.18 -14.64 -5.74
N HIS A 59 -0.20 -15.94 -6.03
CA HIS A 59 -0.48 -16.96 -5.02
C HIS A 59 0.66 -17.19 -4.05
N GLY A 60 1.90 -16.90 -4.43
CA GLY A 60 3.06 -17.08 -3.54
C GLY A 60 3.14 -16.05 -2.41
N ASN A 61 2.10 -15.27 -2.20
CA ASN A 61 2.08 -14.10 -1.32
C ASN A 61 0.67 -13.86 -0.75
N GLU A 62 0.61 -13.64 0.56
CA GLU A 62 -0.60 -13.74 1.37
C GLU A 62 -1.73 -12.76 1.06
N PRO A 63 -1.47 -11.49 0.65
CA PRO A 63 -2.53 -10.54 0.30
C PRO A 63 -3.51 -11.07 -0.76
N SER A 64 -3.10 -12.03 -1.59
CA SER A 64 -3.94 -12.59 -2.65
C SER A 64 -4.84 -13.75 -2.22
N HIS A 65 -4.56 -14.41 -1.09
CA HIS A 65 -5.13 -15.73 -0.77
C HIS A 65 -6.67 -15.78 -0.71
N HIS A 66 -7.34 -14.67 -0.39
CA HIS A 66 -8.80 -14.60 -0.32
C HIS A 66 -9.49 -14.22 -1.64
N MET A 67 -8.75 -13.68 -2.62
CA MET A 67 -9.36 -12.98 -3.78
C MET A 67 -10.24 -13.85 -4.66
N ALA A 68 -9.86 -15.10 -4.92
CA ALA A 68 -10.66 -16.03 -5.73
C ALA A 68 -12.05 -16.28 -5.10
N TYR A 69 -12.14 -16.22 -3.77
CA TYR A 69 -13.39 -16.37 -3.05
C TYR A 69 -14.29 -15.14 -3.12
N LEU A 70 -13.78 -13.97 -3.53
CA LEU A 70 -14.58 -12.74 -3.66
C LEU A 70 -15.67 -12.85 -4.73
N TYR A 71 -15.53 -13.73 -5.72
CA TYR A 71 -16.60 -14.03 -6.68
C TYR A 71 -17.87 -14.61 -6.03
N ASN A 72 -17.79 -15.21 -4.83
CA ASN A 72 -19.00 -15.56 -4.09
C ASN A 72 -19.82 -14.31 -3.74
N PHE A 73 -19.16 -13.22 -3.34
CA PHE A 73 -19.79 -11.96 -2.92
C PHE A 73 -20.36 -11.16 -4.11
N THR A 74 -19.92 -11.45 -5.33
CA THR A 74 -20.49 -10.88 -6.57
C THR A 74 -21.72 -11.64 -7.05
N GLY A 75 -22.02 -12.82 -6.48
CA GLY A 75 -23.09 -13.71 -6.94
C GLY A 75 -22.67 -14.59 -8.13
N THR A 76 -21.37 -14.77 -8.35
CA THR A 76 -20.82 -15.63 -9.42
C THR A 76 -19.91 -16.73 -8.84
N PRO A 77 -20.40 -17.58 -7.92
CA PRO A 77 -19.59 -18.60 -7.23
C PRO A 77 -18.94 -19.64 -8.15
N HIS A 78 -19.48 -19.84 -9.36
CA HIS A 78 -18.84 -20.70 -10.36
C HIS A 78 -17.44 -20.18 -10.76
N LYS A 79 -17.21 -18.86 -10.78
CA LYS A 79 -15.88 -18.27 -11.00
C LYS A 79 -14.93 -18.51 -9.82
N THR A 80 -15.44 -18.54 -8.57
CA THR A 80 -14.63 -19.00 -7.44
C THR A 80 -14.20 -20.46 -7.65
N GLN A 81 -15.13 -21.33 -8.04
CA GLN A 81 -14.84 -22.76 -8.26
C GLN A 81 -13.76 -22.93 -9.32
N GLU A 82 -13.85 -22.22 -10.45
CA GLU A 82 -12.84 -22.21 -11.50
C GLU A 82 -11.46 -21.77 -10.99
N ARG A 83 -11.38 -20.60 -10.36
CA ARG A 83 -10.08 -20.04 -9.93
C ARG A 83 -9.45 -20.82 -8.79
N VAL A 84 -10.23 -21.25 -7.80
CA VAL A 84 -9.72 -22.07 -6.69
C VAL A 84 -9.23 -23.43 -7.22
N HIS A 85 -9.94 -24.07 -8.15
CA HIS A 85 -9.47 -25.29 -8.79
C HIS A 85 -8.16 -25.09 -9.56
N GLN A 86 -8.09 -24.01 -10.34
CA GLN A 86 -6.90 -23.66 -11.12
C GLN A 86 -5.68 -23.48 -10.20
N ILE A 87 -5.83 -22.66 -9.14
CA ILE A 87 -4.74 -22.39 -8.18
C ILE A 87 -4.25 -23.69 -7.54
N MET A 88 -5.15 -24.54 -7.03
CA MET A 88 -4.77 -25.80 -6.38
C MET A 88 -4.08 -26.80 -7.32
N THR A 89 -4.38 -26.77 -8.62
CA THR A 89 -3.87 -27.75 -9.59
C THR A 89 -2.64 -27.28 -10.36
N GLU A 90 -2.46 -25.97 -10.52
CA GLU A 90 -1.31 -25.39 -11.23
C GLU A 90 -0.17 -24.98 -10.28
N LEU A 91 -0.49 -24.54 -9.06
CA LEU A 91 0.48 -23.91 -8.14
C LEU A 91 0.89 -24.77 -6.94
N TYR A 92 0.37 -26.01 -6.86
CA TYR A 92 0.79 -27.01 -5.87
C TYR A 92 1.14 -28.34 -6.53
N GLN A 93 2.30 -28.89 -6.17
CA GLN A 93 2.77 -30.18 -6.68
C GLN A 93 3.40 -31.00 -5.55
N ASN A 94 3.42 -32.33 -5.71
CA ASN A 94 4.06 -33.24 -4.76
C ASN A 94 5.57 -33.42 -5.08
N THR A 95 6.26 -32.32 -5.35
CA THR A 95 7.67 -32.24 -5.69
C THR A 95 8.40 -31.29 -4.72
N PRO A 96 9.74 -31.33 -4.61
CA PRO A 96 10.48 -30.39 -3.77
C PRO A 96 10.23 -28.91 -4.10
N GLU A 97 9.96 -28.59 -5.37
CA GLU A 97 9.64 -27.25 -5.88
C GLU A 97 8.13 -26.98 -5.94
N GLY A 98 7.32 -27.80 -5.27
CA GLY A 98 5.88 -27.86 -5.47
C GLY A 98 5.04 -26.78 -4.79
N ILE A 99 5.64 -25.70 -4.27
CA ILE A 99 4.92 -24.55 -3.70
C ILE A 99 5.36 -23.30 -4.45
N SER A 100 4.40 -22.45 -4.83
CA SER A 100 4.63 -21.30 -5.70
C SER A 100 5.22 -20.07 -5.01
N GLY A 101 5.73 -20.17 -3.79
CA GLY A 101 6.23 -19.07 -2.95
C GLY A 101 6.82 -19.57 -1.64
N ASN A 102 7.06 -18.66 -0.69
CA ASN A 102 7.46 -19.04 0.66
C ASN A 102 6.32 -19.83 1.32
N GLU A 103 6.66 -20.80 2.19
CA GLU A 103 5.64 -21.63 2.84
C GLU A 103 4.91 -20.88 3.98
N ASP A 104 5.58 -19.85 4.51
CA ASP A 104 5.12 -18.94 5.55
C ASP A 104 4.53 -19.63 6.78
N CYS A 105 5.33 -20.59 7.29
CA CYS A 105 5.12 -21.27 8.56
C CYS A 105 3.75 -21.96 8.68
N GLY A 106 3.23 -22.49 7.58
CA GLY A 106 1.95 -23.19 7.51
C GLY A 106 0.87 -22.45 6.72
N GLN A 107 1.06 -21.18 6.37
CA GLN A 107 0.02 -20.38 5.72
C GLN A 107 -0.37 -20.92 4.33
N MET A 108 0.61 -21.22 3.47
CA MET A 108 0.36 -21.82 2.15
C MET A 108 -0.29 -23.20 2.27
N SER A 109 0.28 -24.03 3.14
CA SER A 109 -0.22 -25.38 3.40
C SER A 109 -1.66 -25.38 3.92
N ALA A 110 -1.99 -24.47 4.84
CA ALA A 110 -3.32 -24.34 5.40
C ALA A 110 -4.34 -23.86 4.35
N TRP A 111 -3.95 -22.92 3.47
CA TRP A 111 -4.78 -22.50 2.35
C TRP A 111 -5.18 -23.71 1.50
N TYR A 112 -4.20 -24.52 1.08
CA TYR A 112 -4.46 -25.71 0.29
C TYR A 112 -5.38 -26.70 0.99
N VAL A 113 -5.16 -26.97 2.29
CA VAL A 113 -6.02 -27.89 3.07
C VAL A 113 -7.47 -27.41 3.14
N PHE A 114 -7.70 -26.14 3.44
CA PHE A 114 -9.05 -25.55 3.48
C PHE A 114 -9.71 -25.62 2.09
N SER A 115 -9.03 -25.13 1.07
CA SER A 115 -9.53 -25.10 -0.30
C SER A 115 -9.82 -26.50 -0.84
N ALA A 116 -8.96 -27.48 -0.56
CA ALA A 116 -9.16 -28.87 -0.99
C ALA A 116 -10.37 -29.53 -0.31
N LEU A 117 -10.72 -29.12 0.91
CA LEU A 117 -11.97 -29.51 1.59
C LEU A 117 -13.19 -28.73 1.07
N GLY A 118 -12.99 -27.71 0.24
CA GLY A 118 -14.06 -26.98 -0.45
C GLY A 118 -14.55 -25.71 0.23
N PHE A 119 -13.86 -25.18 1.24
CA PHE A 119 -14.24 -23.94 1.91
C PHE A 119 -13.05 -23.18 2.50
N TYR A 120 -13.16 -21.85 2.67
CA TYR A 120 -12.04 -21.02 3.16
C TYR A 120 -12.51 -19.87 4.08
N PRO A 121 -11.80 -19.56 5.18
CA PRO A 121 -12.12 -18.43 6.05
C PRO A 121 -11.63 -17.11 5.45
N VAL A 122 -12.43 -16.51 4.55
CA VAL A 122 -12.10 -15.21 3.92
C VAL A 122 -11.92 -14.08 4.94
N THR A 123 -12.72 -14.11 6.00
CA THR A 123 -12.74 -13.07 7.05
C THR A 123 -12.57 -13.73 8.42
N PRO A 124 -11.34 -14.08 8.83
CA PRO A 124 -11.10 -14.59 10.17
C PRO A 124 -11.73 -13.66 11.22
N GLY A 125 -12.51 -14.24 12.14
CA GLY A 125 -13.32 -13.50 13.13
C GLY A 125 -14.82 -13.40 12.81
N SER A 126 -15.24 -13.58 11.55
CA SER A 126 -16.67 -13.58 11.17
C SER A 126 -17.42 -14.87 11.56
N ASN A 127 -16.68 -15.94 11.87
CA ASN A 127 -17.18 -17.31 12.01
C ASN A 127 -17.84 -17.88 10.75
N ASP A 128 -17.59 -17.32 9.57
CA ASP A 128 -18.07 -17.87 8.29
C ASP A 128 -16.91 -18.40 7.43
N TYR A 129 -17.18 -19.50 6.72
CA TYR A 129 -16.29 -20.13 5.75
C TYR A 129 -16.97 -20.12 4.38
N ILE A 130 -16.31 -19.50 3.40
CA ILE A 130 -16.85 -19.29 2.06
C ILE A 130 -16.59 -20.53 1.22
N ILE A 131 -17.61 -21.01 0.51
CA ILE A 131 -17.52 -22.21 -0.31
C ILE A 131 -16.68 -21.95 -1.57
N GLY A 132 -15.73 -22.84 -1.82
CA GLY A 132 -14.97 -22.92 -3.07
C GLY A 132 -15.40 -24.12 -3.89
N THR A 133 -14.46 -25.01 -4.19
CA THR A 133 -14.71 -26.33 -4.80
C THR A 133 -13.82 -27.39 -4.17
N PRO A 134 -14.34 -28.58 -3.81
CA PRO A 134 -13.53 -29.63 -3.19
C PRO A 134 -12.60 -30.30 -4.22
N LEU A 135 -11.37 -30.60 -3.78
CA LEU A 135 -10.41 -31.37 -4.58
C LEU A 135 -10.41 -32.87 -4.23
N VAL A 136 -10.93 -33.22 -3.05
CA VAL A 136 -11.03 -34.61 -2.56
C VAL A 136 -12.44 -35.18 -2.71
N ASP A 137 -12.55 -36.48 -2.95
CA ASP A 137 -13.85 -37.18 -2.97
C ASP A 137 -14.48 -37.21 -1.57
N LYS A 138 -13.64 -37.34 -0.54
CA LYS A 138 -14.05 -37.35 0.86
C LYS A 138 -12.93 -36.89 1.78
N GLY A 139 -13.25 -36.00 2.72
CA GLY A 139 -12.37 -35.58 3.82
C GLY A 139 -13.12 -35.57 5.15
N SER A 140 -12.42 -35.80 6.26
CA SER A 140 -13.02 -35.73 7.60
C SER A 140 -12.10 -35.01 8.57
N ILE A 141 -12.64 -34.03 9.28
CA ILE A 141 -11.98 -33.28 10.35
C ILE A 141 -12.43 -33.89 11.68
N LYS A 142 -11.48 -34.37 12.48
CA LYS A 142 -11.73 -34.78 13.87
C LYS A 142 -11.53 -33.57 14.76
N LEU A 143 -12.60 -33.13 15.42
CA LEU A 143 -12.61 -31.92 16.21
C LEU A 143 -12.21 -32.23 17.66
N GLU A 144 -11.69 -31.22 18.36
CA GLU A 144 -11.24 -31.38 19.74
C GLU A 144 -12.38 -31.73 20.72
N ASN A 145 -13.62 -31.33 20.39
CA ASN A 145 -14.81 -31.69 21.16
C ASN A 145 -15.27 -33.16 20.93
N GLY A 146 -14.55 -33.93 20.12
CA GLY A 146 -14.86 -35.31 19.78
C GLY A 146 -15.83 -35.49 18.60
N ASN A 147 -16.43 -34.41 18.09
CA ASN A 147 -17.25 -34.46 16.90
C ASN A 147 -16.39 -34.69 15.65
N VAL A 148 -17.02 -35.17 14.58
CA VAL A 148 -16.38 -35.36 13.28
C VAL A 148 -17.20 -34.63 12.22
N PHE A 149 -16.56 -33.71 11.51
CA PHE A 149 -17.14 -33.02 10.36
C PHE A 149 -16.62 -33.67 9.07
N THR A 150 -17.52 -34.18 8.24
CA THR A 150 -17.16 -34.93 7.02
C THR A 150 -17.62 -34.19 5.78
N ILE A 151 -16.73 -34.03 4.82
CA ILE A 151 -17.00 -33.48 3.51
C ILE A 151 -17.03 -34.63 2.51
N VAL A 152 -18.03 -34.65 1.63
CA VAL A 152 -18.16 -35.63 0.54
C VAL A 152 -18.46 -34.90 -0.76
N ALA A 153 -17.67 -35.15 -1.81
CA ALA A 153 -17.93 -34.65 -3.16
C ALA A 153 -18.43 -35.81 -4.03
N HIS A 154 -19.70 -35.76 -4.41
CA HIS A 154 -20.33 -36.73 -5.29
C HIS A 154 -20.09 -36.35 -6.75
N ASN A 155 -19.77 -37.34 -7.59
CA ASN A 155 -19.50 -37.15 -9.01
C ASN A 155 -18.30 -36.20 -9.30
N ARG A 156 -17.33 -36.12 -8.39
CA ARG A 156 -16.09 -35.36 -8.62
C ARG A 156 -15.15 -36.15 -9.53
N ASP A 157 -14.66 -35.50 -10.57
CA ASP A 157 -13.53 -35.95 -11.39
C ASP A 157 -12.71 -34.72 -11.82
N GLY A 158 -11.72 -34.89 -12.70
CA GLY A 158 -10.88 -33.78 -13.16
C GLY A 158 -11.62 -32.68 -13.93
N ASN A 159 -12.83 -32.94 -14.45
CA ASN A 159 -13.63 -31.97 -15.19
C ASN A 159 -14.84 -31.46 -14.38
N ASN A 160 -15.34 -32.25 -13.42
CA ASN A 160 -16.50 -31.92 -12.59
C ASN A 160 -16.09 -31.04 -11.40
N ILE A 161 -15.77 -29.78 -11.69
CA ILE A 161 -15.30 -28.80 -10.71
C ILE A 161 -16.41 -27.89 -10.18
N TYR A 162 -17.58 -27.89 -10.81
CA TYR A 162 -18.67 -26.99 -10.46
C TYR A 162 -19.65 -27.63 -9.50
N ILE A 163 -20.26 -26.84 -8.61
CA ILE A 163 -21.28 -27.32 -7.68
C ILE A 163 -22.67 -27.18 -8.33
N GLU A 164 -23.43 -28.26 -8.44
CA GLU A 164 -24.84 -28.26 -8.83
C GLU A 164 -25.75 -28.06 -7.61
N ASN A 165 -25.45 -28.76 -6.53
CA ASN A 165 -26.14 -28.62 -5.24
C ASN A 165 -25.18 -28.90 -4.08
N ALA A 166 -25.47 -28.36 -2.90
CA ALA A 166 -24.74 -28.64 -1.68
C ALA A 166 -25.71 -28.83 -0.51
N LYS A 167 -25.44 -29.83 0.34
CA LYS A 167 -26.26 -30.17 1.49
C LYS A 167 -25.44 -30.23 2.77
N LEU A 168 -25.93 -29.60 3.83
CA LEU A 168 -25.42 -29.75 5.18
C LEU A 168 -26.40 -30.59 6.00
N ASN A 169 -25.95 -31.75 6.48
CA ASN A 169 -26.75 -32.69 7.26
C ASN A 169 -28.09 -33.06 6.57
N GLY A 170 -28.03 -33.22 5.25
CA GLY A 170 -29.17 -33.60 4.39
C GLY A 170 -30.09 -32.44 3.99
N ARG A 171 -29.87 -31.22 4.50
CA ARG A 171 -30.62 -30.02 4.14
C ARG A 171 -29.83 -29.22 3.10
N ASP A 172 -30.51 -28.67 2.09
CA ASP A 172 -29.86 -27.79 1.12
C ASP A 172 -29.26 -26.57 1.83
N LEU A 173 -28.05 -26.17 1.43
CA LEU A 173 -27.47 -24.92 1.91
C LEU A 173 -28.34 -23.74 1.46
N SER A 174 -28.38 -22.69 2.27
CA SER A 174 -29.09 -21.44 1.97
C SER A 174 -28.21 -20.36 1.35
N ARG A 175 -26.89 -20.47 1.51
CA ARG A 175 -25.87 -19.55 0.98
C ARG A 175 -24.60 -20.29 0.59
N SER A 176 -23.73 -19.66 -0.19
CA SER A 176 -22.40 -20.20 -0.52
C SER A 176 -21.38 -20.03 0.63
N ALA A 177 -21.82 -20.28 1.85
CA ALA A 177 -21.01 -20.27 3.07
C ALA A 177 -21.57 -21.23 4.12
N ILE A 178 -20.70 -21.71 5.00
CA ILE A 178 -21.05 -22.43 6.24
C ILE A 178 -20.51 -21.66 7.44
N SER A 179 -21.16 -21.78 8.59
CA SER A 179 -20.70 -21.16 9.83
C SER A 179 -19.70 -22.05 10.57
N HIS A 180 -18.95 -21.47 11.50
CA HIS A 180 -18.09 -22.19 12.42
C HIS A 180 -18.89 -23.17 13.28
N GLN A 181 -20.10 -22.80 13.69
CA GLN A 181 -20.97 -23.69 14.45
C GLN A 181 -21.37 -24.94 13.64
N ASP A 182 -21.62 -24.79 12.33
CA ASP A 182 -21.92 -25.92 11.44
C ASP A 182 -20.78 -26.94 11.41
N ILE A 183 -19.52 -26.48 11.48
CA ILE A 183 -18.35 -27.35 11.58
C ILE A 183 -18.27 -27.96 12.97
N MET A 184 -18.39 -27.15 14.03
CA MET A 184 -18.22 -27.59 15.42
C MET A 184 -19.26 -28.62 15.88
N ASP A 185 -20.47 -28.55 15.35
CA ASP A 185 -21.53 -29.55 15.57
C ASP A 185 -21.23 -30.89 14.87
N GLY A 186 -20.24 -30.91 13.97
CA GLY A 186 -19.89 -32.07 13.16
C GLY A 186 -20.95 -32.40 12.11
N GLY A 187 -20.97 -33.66 11.69
CA GLY A 187 -21.91 -34.14 10.69
C GLY A 187 -21.32 -34.17 9.30
N LYS A 188 -22.13 -33.84 8.28
CA LYS A 188 -21.78 -34.10 6.87
C LYS A 188 -22.17 -32.95 5.95
N LEU A 189 -21.18 -32.41 5.24
CA LEU A 189 -21.34 -31.51 4.09
C LEU A 189 -21.16 -32.31 2.79
N GLU A 190 -22.15 -32.25 1.91
CA GLU A 190 -22.18 -32.99 0.65
C GLU A 190 -22.25 -32.03 -0.52
N PHE A 191 -21.31 -32.14 -1.47
CA PHE A 191 -21.34 -31.43 -2.74
C PHE A 191 -21.74 -32.40 -3.86
N PHE A 192 -22.58 -31.94 -4.78
CA PHE A 192 -22.97 -32.67 -5.99
C PHE A 192 -22.37 -31.95 -7.18
N MET A 193 -21.41 -32.58 -7.85
CA MET A 193 -20.54 -31.91 -8.82
C MET A 193 -21.03 -32.01 -10.26
N SER A 194 -20.73 -31.00 -11.05
CA SER A 194 -21.07 -30.81 -12.47
C SER A 194 -19.82 -30.41 -13.27
N SER A 195 -19.77 -30.80 -14.55
CA SER A 195 -18.73 -30.38 -15.52
C SER A 195 -18.99 -29.00 -16.14
N LYS A 196 -20.15 -28.40 -15.88
CA LYS A 196 -20.52 -27.07 -16.39
C LYS A 196 -20.94 -26.16 -15.25
N PRO A 197 -20.67 -24.84 -15.37
CA PRO A 197 -21.19 -23.83 -14.45
C PRO A 197 -22.70 -23.98 -14.26
N THR A 198 -23.16 -23.81 -13.01
CA THR A 198 -24.58 -23.87 -12.65
C THR A 198 -25.04 -22.54 -12.05
N SER A 199 -26.35 -22.38 -11.87
CA SER A 199 -26.94 -21.24 -11.17
C SER A 199 -26.90 -21.35 -9.64
N TRP A 200 -26.14 -22.30 -9.08
CA TRP A 200 -26.04 -22.53 -7.64
C TRP A 200 -25.62 -21.24 -6.92
N MET A 201 -26.40 -20.82 -5.91
CA MET A 201 -26.18 -19.63 -5.07
C MET A 201 -26.06 -18.28 -5.79
N GLN A 202 -26.60 -18.14 -7.01
CA GLN A 202 -26.64 -16.86 -7.73
C GLN A 202 -27.85 -15.96 -7.36
N HIS A 203 -28.74 -16.43 -6.48
CA HIS A 203 -29.95 -15.71 -6.08
C HIS A 203 -29.70 -14.79 -4.86
N GLU A 204 -30.58 -13.81 -4.67
CA GLU A 204 -30.57 -12.95 -3.48
C GLU A 204 -30.77 -13.79 -2.21
N GLY A 205 -29.88 -13.64 -1.22
CA GLY A 205 -29.80 -14.48 -0.02
C GLY A 205 -28.81 -15.66 -0.13
N GLY A 206 -28.50 -16.11 -1.35
CA GLY A 206 -27.47 -17.12 -1.60
C GLY A 206 -26.03 -16.58 -1.48
N VAL A 207 -25.88 -15.27 -1.62
CA VAL A 207 -24.61 -14.53 -1.61
C VAL A 207 -24.18 -14.21 -0.17
N PRO A 208 -22.94 -14.52 0.25
CA PRO A 208 -22.43 -14.13 1.56
C PRO A 208 -22.23 -12.62 1.66
N ALA A 209 -22.21 -12.10 2.88
CA ALA A 209 -21.99 -10.69 3.15
C ALA A 209 -21.14 -10.51 4.40
N THR A 210 -20.27 -9.51 4.39
CA THR A 210 -19.60 -8.97 5.58
C THR A 210 -19.84 -7.47 5.59
N SER A 211 -20.17 -6.94 6.77
CA SER A 211 -20.45 -5.53 7.00
C SER A 211 -19.97 -5.13 8.39
N ILE A 212 -19.55 -3.87 8.52
CA ILE A 212 -19.36 -3.23 9.81
C ILE A 212 -20.65 -2.49 10.13
N ASP A 213 -21.42 -3.02 11.08
CA ASP A 213 -22.72 -2.48 11.49
C ASP A 213 -22.68 -1.81 12.87
N ASP A 214 -21.56 -1.94 13.58
CA ASP A 214 -21.27 -1.33 14.87
C ASP A 214 -19.93 -0.59 14.85
N HIS A 215 -19.71 0.29 15.84
CA HIS A 215 -18.47 1.08 15.96
C HIS A 215 -18.04 1.79 14.67
N LEU A 216 -19.02 2.36 13.94
CA LEU A 216 -18.80 3.00 12.65
C LEU A 216 -17.72 4.09 12.73
N ILE A 217 -16.80 4.05 11.77
CA ILE A 217 -15.73 5.03 11.61
C ILE A 217 -16.02 5.84 10.35
N ILE A 218 -15.91 7.16 10.46
CA ILE A 218 -15.96 8.06 9.30
C ILE A 218 -14.52 8.31 8.84
N ALA A 219 -14.27 8.10 7.54
CA ALA A 219 -12.98 8.40 6.93
C ALA A 219 -12.65 9.90 7.08
N ALA A 220 -11.37 10.24 7.15
CA ALA A 220 -10.99 11.64 7.07
C ALA A 220 -11.18 12.16 5.62
N PRO A 221 -11.52 13.44 5.43
CA PRO A 221 -11.44 14.08 4.11
C PRO A 221 -10.01 14.02 3.55
N PHE A 222 -9.90 14.11 2.23
CA PHE A 222 -8.63 14.21 1.52
C PHE A 222 -8.59 15.45 0.62
N ILE A 223 -7.38 15.94 0.31
CA ILE A 223 -7.19 16.99 -0.69
C ILE A 223 -7.33 16.35 -2.07
N ARG A 224 -8.36 16.77 -2.81
CA ARG A 224 -8.63 16.32 -4.18
C ARG A 224 -7.76 17.08 -5.19
N SER A 225 -7.53 18.36 -4.96
CA SER A 225 -6.65 19.20 -5.76
C SER A 225 -6.09 20.36 -4.92
N GLY A 226 -4.99 20.93 -5.36
CA GLY A 226 -4.29 22.02 -4.68
C GLY A 226 -2.83 21.65 -4.46
N ASP A 227 -1.95 22.60 -4.72
CA ASP A 227 -0.52 22.43 -4.58
C ASP A 227 -0.12 22.76 -3.14
N LEU A 228 0.53 21.83 -2.45
CA LEU A 228 1.02 22.07 -1.10
C LEU A 228 2.06 23.19 -1.04
N ALA A 229 2.83 23.35 -2.12
CA ALA A 229 3.78 24.44 -2.32
C ALA A 229 3.34 25.30 -3.51
N PHE A 230 3.09 26.59 -3.30
CA PHE A 230 2.50 27.48 -4.30
C PHE A 230 3.21 28.85 -4.36
N SER A 231 3.21 29.53 -5.52
CA SER A 231 3.96 30.78 -5.70
C SER A 231 3.18 32.07 -5.55
N GLU A 232 1.87 32.04 -5.79
CA GLU A 232 0.98 33.20 -5.60
C GLU A 232 -0.26 32.78 -4.80
N SER A 233 -0.92 31.74 -5.29
CA SER A 233 -2.01 31.09 -4.58
C SER A 233 -2.22 29.68 -5.10
N THR A 234 -2.93 28.87 -4.32
CA THR A 234 -3.47 27.59 -4.76
C THR A 234 -4.96 27.50 -4.42
N THR A 235 -5.71 26.80 -5.25
CA THR A 235 -7.13 26.52 -4.99
C THR A 235 -7.26 25.06 -4.55
N VAL A 236 -7.52 24.89 -3.27
CA VAL A 236 -7.67 23.59 -2.63
C VAL A 236 -9.11 23.12 -2.74
N SER A 237 -9.31 21.93 -3.30
CA SER A 237 -10.59 21.24 -3.23
C SER A 237 -10.49 20.03 -2.32
N LEU A 238 -11.48 19.85 -1.44
CA LEU A 238 -11.58 18.71 -0.55
C LEU A 238 -12.52 17.65 -1.11
N GLY A 239 -12.23 16.40 -0.81
CA GLY A 239 -13.04 15.25 -1.15
C GLY A 239 -13.26 14.33 0.05
N HIS A 240 -14.30 13.51 -0.04
CA HIS A 240 -14.58 12.45 0.92
C HIS A 240 -15.08 11.22 0.18
N VAL A 241 -14.80 10.02 0.70
CA VAL A 241 -15.16 8.75 0.05
C VAL A 241 -16.66 8.45 0.13
N ASP A 242 -17.31 8.93 1.18
CA ASP A 242 -18.77 8.91 1.35
C ASP A 242 -19.34 10.27 0.95
N GLN A 243 -20.22 10.28 -0.07
CA GLN A 243 -20.81 11.50 -0.63
C GLN A 243 -21.84 12.16 0.30
N ASP A 244 -22.36 11.41 1.29
CA ASP A 244 -23.33 11.93 2.24
C ASP A 244 -22.66 12.56 3.48
N ALA A 245 -21.34 12.40 3.62
CA ALA A 245 -20.61 12.99 4.74
C ALA A 245 -20.36 14.48 4.51
N ARG A 246 -20.58 15.29 5.54
CA ARG A 246 -20.29 16.73 5.51
C ARG A 246 -18.84 16.95 5.89
N ILE A 247 -18.13 17.77 5.10
CA ILE A 247 -16.73 18.11 5.36
C ILE A 247 -16.68 19.43 6.12
N PHE A 248 -15.79 19.52 7.11
CA PHE A 248 -15.51 20.72 7.88
C PHE A 248 -14.02 21.03 7.81
N TYR A 249 -13.68 22.32 7.79
CA TYR A 249 -12.31 22.78 7.78
C TYR A 249 -12.08 24.01 8.65
N ARG A 250 -10.83 24.24 9.05
CA ARG A 250 -10.34 25.51 9.59
C ARG A 250 -8.95 25.81 9.04
N ILE A 251 -8.59 27.09 9.03
CA ILE A 251 -7.27 27.57 8.61
C ILE A 251 -6.59 28.17 9.83
N ASN A 252 -5.40 27.67 10.16
CA ASN A 252 -4.67 28.02 11.38
C ASN A 252 -5.61 27.92 12.58
N ASP A 253 -5.59 28.88 13.50
CA ASP A 253 -6.39 28.87 14.73
C ASP A 253 -7.84 29.37 14.55
N SER A 254 -8.37 29.40 13.32
CA SER A 254 -9.78 29.77 13.11
C SER A 254 -10.74 28.70 13.65
N GLU A 255 -12.01 29.07 13.82
CA GLU A 255 -13.08 28.10 14.09
C GLU A 255 -13.32 27.19 12.87
N PHE A 256 -13.82 25.99 13.12
CA PHE A 256 -14.25 25.08 12.06
C PHE A 256 -15.53 25.58 11.39
N GLN A 257 -15.54 25.53 10.06
CA GLN A 257 -16.70 25.83 9.22
C GLN A 257 -16.95 24.70 8.22
N GLU A 258 -18.20 24.58 7.77
CA GLU A 258 -18.58 23.59 6.76
C GLU A 258 -17.97 23.94 5.39
N TYR A 259 -17.43 22.94 4.71
CA TYR A 259 -16.85 23.07 3.38
C TYR A 259 -17.93 22.92 2.32
N THR A 260 -18.23 24.01 1.61
CA THR A 260 -19.17 24.02 0.48
C THR A 260 -18.49 24.30 -0.86
N ASP A 261 -17.38 25.02 -0.84
CA ASP A 261 -16.69 25.54 -2.03
C ASP A 261 -15.16 25.42 -1.86
N PRO A 262 -14.39 25.29 -2.96
CA PRO A 262 -12.93 25.28 -2.92
C PRO A 262 -12.34 26.48 -2.18
N ILE A 263 -11.23 26.26 -1.49
CA ILE A 263 -10.56 27.22 -0.63
C ILE A 263 -9.37 27.81 -1.39
N THR A 264 -9.29 29.13 -1.52
CA THR A 264 -8.09 29.79 -2.06
C THR A 264 -7.11 30.11 -0.93
N ILE A 265 -5.90 29.60 -1.03
CA ILE A 265 -4.79 29.86 -0.12
C ILE A 265 -3.78 30.73 -0.86
N SER A 266 -3.43 31.88 -0.29
CA SER A 266 -2.46 32.84 -0.87
C SER A 266 -1.32 33.21 0.08
N ASN A 267 -1.29 32.62 1.27
CA ASN A 267 -0.24 32.79 2.27
C ASN A 267 0.00 31.42 2.92
N PRO A 268 1.17 31.17 3.51
CA PRO A 268 1.42 29.92 4.23
C PRO A 268 0.39 29.70 5.34
N VAL A 269 -0.20 28.50 5.40
CA VAL A 269 -1.23 28.15 6.39
C VAL A 269 -1.18 26.67 6.76
N SER A 270 -1.75 26.33 7.91
CA SER A 270 -2.12 24.96 8.27
C SER A 270 -3.63 24.77 8.07
N LEU A 271 -4.00 23.85 7.17
CA LEU A 271 -5.39 23.47 6.90
C LEU A 271 -5.75 22.24 7.73
N PHE A 272 -6.77 22.33 8.57
CA PHE A 272 -7.29 21.21 9.34
C PHE A 272 -8.64 20.79 8.80
N VAL A 273 -8.87 19.50 8.61
CA VAL A 273 -10.11 18.97 8.04
C VAL A 273 -10.65 17.78 8.83
N TYR A 274 -11.97 17.66 8.93
CA TYR A 274 -12.65 16.44 9.38
C TYR A 274 -13.98 16.26 8.64
N ALA A 275 -14.55 15.05 8.68
CA ALA A 275 -15.86 14.75 8.15
C ALA A 275 -16.84 14.34 9.26
N GLU A 276 -18.12 14.59 9.06
CA GLU A 276 -19.19 14.19 9.97
C GLU A 276 -20.37 13.58 9.20
N LYS A 277 -20.85 12.43 9.69
CA LYS A 277 -22.08 11.77 9.23
C LYS A 277 -22.81 11.17 10.42
N ASP A 278 -24.11 11.39 10.51
CA ASP A 278 -24.99 10.85 11.57
C ASP A 278 -24.48 11.07 13.01
N GLY A 279 -23.83 12.22 13.25
CA GLY A 279 -23.27 12.60 14.56
C GLY A 279 -21.92 11.95 14.89
N ILE A 280 -21.36 11.14 14.00
CA ILE A 280 -20.02 10.54 14.13
C ILE A 280 -19.02 11.41 13.36
N LYS A 281 -17.88 11.71 14.00
CA LYS A 281 -16.79 12.51 13.41
C LYS A 281 -15.59 11.64 13.05
N SER A 282 -14.95 11.94 11.94
CA SER A 282 -13.62 11.42 11.63
C SER A 282 -12.57 12.04 12.56
N SER A 283 -11.36 11.49 12.53
CA SER A 283 -10.17 12.20 13.02
C SER A 283 -9.99 13.53 12.26
N VAL A 284 -9.43 14.52 12.95
CA VAL A 284 -8.97 15.78 12.33
C VAL A 284 -7.60 15.53 11.73
N ILE A 285 -7.43 15.87 10.45
CA ILE A 285 -6.16 15.79 9.74
C ILE A 285 -5.65 17.21 9.46
N GLU A 286 -4.35 17.41 9.60
CA GLU A 286 -3.65 18.66 9.31
C GLU A 286 -2.84 18.53 8.02
N THR A 287 -2.82 19.59 7.22
CA THR A 287 -1.94 19.73 6.06
C THR A 287 -1.37 21.14 6.01
N VAL A 288 -0.06 21.24 5.89
CA VAL A 288 0.65 22.53 5.80
C VAL A 288 0.79 22.91 4.33
N PHE A 289 0.46 24.17 4.02
CA PHE A 289 0.65 24.79 2.72
C PHE A 289 1.72 25.87 2.82
N ASN A 290 2.70 25.81 1.93
CA ASN A 290 3.87 26.69 1.89
C ASN A 290 3.86 27.60 0.67
N GLU A 291 4.27 28.85 0.86
CA GLU A 291 4.54 29.76 -0.24
C GLU A 291 5.99 29.57 -0.71
N ILE A 292 6.20 29.48 -2.02
CA ILE A 292 7.50 29.30 -2.66
C ILE A 292 7.82 30.45 -3.60
N ASP A 293 9.10 30.80 -3.73
CA ASP A 293 9.53 31.79 -4.71
C ASP A 293 9.52 31.18 -6.13
N PRO A 294 8.70 31.67 -7.07
CA PRO A 294 8.56 31.09 -8.41
C PRO A 294 9.84 31.21 -9.24
N LEU A 295 10.77 32.10 -8.86
CA LEU A 295 12.04 32.26 -9.53
C LEU A 295 13.05 31.17 -9.14
N ILE A 296 12.81 30.48 -8.02
CA ILE A 296 13.67 29.39 -7.56
C ILE A 296 13.36 28.11 -8.34
N SER A 297 14.41 27.53 -8.91
CA SER A 297 14.36 26.25 -9.62
C SER A 297 15.48 25.32 -9.19
N LEU A 298 15.26 24.01 -9.37
CA LEU A 298 16.19 22.95 -8.99
C LEU A 298 16.63 22.19 -10.24
N ILE A 299 17.93 21.97 -10.35
CA ILE A 299 18.54 21.06 -11.33
C ILE A 299 19.12 19.89 -10.53
N LEU A 300 18.58 18.70 -10.76
CA LEU A 300 19.06 17.46 -10.17
C LEU A 300 19.92 16.73 -11.21
N ASP A 301 21.22 16.64 -10.96
CA ASP A 301 22.14 15.81 -11.75
C ASP A 301 22.10 14.34 -11.28
N SER A 302 21.54 14.10 -10.09
CA SER A 302 21.31 12.77 -9.51
C SER A 302 19.87 12.29 -9.74
N GLN A 303 19.68 10.96 -9.79
CA GLN A 303 18.37 10.36 -10.06
C GLN A 303 17.77 9.77 -8.78
N TYR A 304 16.72 10.40 -8.24
CA TYR A 304 16.01 9.85 -7.08
C TYR A 304 15.21 8.59 -7.46
N ALA A 305 14.95 7.74 -6.48
CA ALA A 305 14.13 6.55 -6.68
C ALA A 305 12.64 6.93 -6.73
N ASN A 306 11.90 6.40 -7.71
CA ASN A 306 10.48 6.71 -7.87
C ASN A 306 9.64 6.40 -6.61
N GLN A 307 10.02 5.35 -5.86
CA GLN A 307 9.35 4.96 -4.61
C GLN A 307 9.54 5.97 -3.46
N TYR A 308 10.52 6.88 -3.56
CA TYR A 308 10.85 7.91 -2.58
C TYR A 308 11.11 9.24 -3.32
N ASN A 309 10.11 9.71 -4.06
CA ASN A 309 10.25 10.92 -4.89
C ASN A 309 9.96 12.24 -4.15
N ALA A 310 9.30 12.18 -3.00
CA ALA A 310 8.86 13.33 -2.20
C ALA A 310 8.10 14.42 -2.98
N GLY A 311 7.27 14.02 -3.94
CA GLY A 311 6.55 14.98 -4.78
C GLY A 311 7.31 15.41 -6.04
N GLY A 312 8.51 14.85 -6.28
CA GLY A 312 9.21 14.91 -7.57
C GLY A 312 10.32 15.96 -7.63
N ASP A 313 10.49 16.58 -8.79
CA ASP A 313 11.68 17.38 -9.13
C ASP A 313 11.85 18.68 -8.32
N ARG A 314 10.85 19.07 -7.52
CA ARG A 314 10.90 20.25 -6.64
C ARG A 314 10.99 19.93 -5.16
N ALA A 315 11.05 18.65 -4.78
CA ALA A 315 10.99 18.20 -3.39
C ALA A 315 12.05 18.81 -2.46
N LEU A 316 13.18 19.29 -3.01
CA LEU A 316 14.25 19.91 -2.24
C LEU A 316 14.13 21.44 -2.14
N ILE A 317 13.07 22.04 -2.68
CA ILE A 317 12.84 23.50 -2.69
C ILE A 317 11.34 23.83 -2.58
N ASP A 318 10.54 22.93 -2.02
CA ASP A 318 9.08 23.08 -1.89
C ASP A 318 8.65 23.52 -0.47
N GLY A 319 9.60 23.65 0.45
CA GLY A 319 9.37 24.05 1.84
C GLY A 319 8.77 22.94 2.71
N ILE A 320 8.61 21.72 2.19
CA ILE A 320 8.05 20.59 2.93
C ILE A 320 9.19 19.89 3.68
N LEU A 321 9.04 19.78 5.00
CA LEU A 321 10.02 19.13 5.85
C LEU A 321 9.68 17.66 6.10
N GLY A 322 10.73 16.84 6.07
CA GLY A 322 10.72 15.43 6.39
C GLY A 322 10.35 15.16 7.86
N THR A 323 9.68 14.03 8.11
CA THR A 323 9.44 13.54 9.48
C THR A 323 10.42 12.43 9.85
N LYS A 324 10.44 11.98 11.11
CA LYS A 324 11.26 10.81 11.50
C LYS A 324 10.80 9.49 10.87
N ASP A 325 9.55 9.43 10.38
CA ASP A 325 9.05 8.27 9.65
C ASP A 325 9.14 8.54 8.15
N PHE A 326 10.06 7.87 7.46
CA PHE A 326 10.23 8.07 6.02
C PHE A 326 9.00 7.69 5.20
N ARG A 327 8.09 6.87 5.79
CA ARG A 327 6.86 6.42 5.13
C ARG A 327 5.83 7.53 4.96
N THR A 328 6.04 8.70 5.55
CA THR A 328 5.21 9.90 5.28
C THR A 328 5.36 10.40 3.85
N GLY A 329 6.37 9.93 3.11
CA GLY A 329 6.56 10.27 1.70
C GLY A 329 7.15 11.67 1.48
N THR A 330 7.72 12.29 2.52
CA THR A 330 8.31 13.64 2.48
C THR A 330 9.84 13.65 2.32
N TRP A 331 10.44 12.49 2.00
CA TRP A 331 11.88 12.35 1.80
C TRP A 331 12.22 11.93 0.38
N GLN A 332 13.15 12.64 -0.25
CA GLN A 332 13.68 12.24 -1.56
C GLN A 332 14.86 11.29 -1.36
N GLY A 333 14.72 10.07 -1.89
CA GLY A 333 15.66 8.96 -1.63
C GLY A 333 16.56 8.64 -2.81
N TYR A 334 17.86 8.48 -2.54
CA TYR A 334 18.89 8.14 -3.53
C TYR A 334 19.65 6.89 -3.09
N GLN A 335 19.71 5.87 -3.93
CA GLN A 335 20.41 4.61 -3.63
C GLN A 335 21.76 4.55 -4.34
N ASP A 336 22.82 4.19 -3.60
CA ASP A 336 24.19 3.99 -4.10
C ASP A 336 24.69 5.06 -5.09
N GLN A 337 24.34 6.32 -4.86
CA GLN A 337 24.79 7.45 -5.69
C GLN A 337 24.97 8.70 -4.83
N ASP A 338 25.85 9.58 -5.27
CA ASP A 338 25.96 10.92 -4.69
C ASP A 338 24.72 11.74 -5.05
N ILE A 339 24.38 12.69 -4.20
CA ILE A 339 23.35 13.69 -4.51
C ILE A 339 24.05 14.93 -5.03
N VAL A 340 23.73 15.34 -6.25
CA VAL A 340 24.23 16.56 -6.88
C VAL A 340 23.02 17.40 -7.29
N ALA A 341 22.82 18.48 -6.57
CA ALA A 341 21.66 19.35 -6.70
C ALA A 341 22.13 20.80 -6.86
N THR A 342 21.62 21.51 -7.87
CA THR A 342 21.89 22.93 -8.10
C THR A 342 20.59 23.72 -8.00
N VAL A 343 20.51 24.61 -7.03
CA VAL A 343 19.42 25.57 -6.88
C VAL A 343 19.80 26.85 -7.64
N ASP A 344 18.96 27.27 -8.59
CA ASP A 344 19.01 28.60 -9.22
C ASP A 344 17.99 29.49 -8.52
N LEU A 345 18.45 30.57 -7.88
CA LEU A 345 17.62 31.55 -7.19
C LEU A 345 16.86 32.50 -8.15
N GLY A 346 17.15 32.41 -9.44
CA GLY A 346 16.60 33.26 -10.51
C GLY A 346 17.13 34.70 -10.52
N ARG A 347 17.73 35.15 -9.42
CA ARG A 347 18.33 36.49 -9.24
C ARG A 347 19.59 36.40 -8.38
N HIS A 348 20.45 37.40 -8.50
CA HIS A 348 21.56 37.58 -7.57
C HIS A 348 20.99 38.01 -6.21
N LYS A 349 21.42 37.32 -5.14
CA LYS A 349 21.03 37.61 -3.76
C LYS A 349 22.26 37.40 -2.86
N THR A 350 22.35 38.17 -1.79
CA THR A 350 23.21 37.81 -0.66
C THR A 350 22.68 36.54 -0.03
N ILE A 351 23.56 35.54 0.13
CA ILE A 351 23.24 34.28 0.79
C ILE A 351 23.98 34.27 2.11
N GLY A 352 23.25 34.26 3.23
CA GLY A 352 23.87 34.13 4.55
C GLY A 352 24.20 32.68 4.85
N LYS A 353 23.20 31.81 4.66
CA LYS A 353 23.27 30.42 5.09
C LYS A 353 22.56 29.49 4.11
N VAL A 354 23.12 28.29 3.96
CA VAL A 354 22.45 27.16 3.30
C VAL A 354 22.29 26.04 4.31
N ARG A 355 21.08 25.50 4.44
CA ARG A 355 20.75 24.42 5.36
C ARG A 355 20.27 23.19 4.61
N LEU A 356 20.72 22.01 5.06
CA LEU A 356 20.35 20.72 4.52
C LEU A 356 19.85 19.82 5.64
N ASN A 357 18.79 19.05 5.38
CA ASN A 357 18.24 18.09 6.32
C ASN A 357 18.35 16.67 5.76
N PHE A 358 18.75 15.72 6.61
CA PHE A 358 18.91 14.31 6.25
C PHE A 358 18.25 13.42 7.29
N LEU A 359 17.65 12.33 6.82
CA LEU A 359 17.20 11.25 7.69
C LEU A 359 18.33 10.24 7.90
N GLU A 360 18.56 9.87 9.15
CA GLU A 360 19.35 8.71 9.53
C GLU A 360 18.42 7.65 10.14
N ASP A 361 18.25 6.53 9.45
CA ASP A 361 17.55 5.34 9.94
C ASP A 361 18.28 4.10 9.40
N GLN A 362 19.37 3.75 10.08
CA GLN A 362 20.34 2.78 9.57
C GLN A 362 19.72 1.38 9.45
N ARG A 363 18.76 1.00 10.30
CA ARG A 363 18.04 -0.28 10.18
C ARG A 363 17.27 -0.39 8.86
N SER A 364 16.85 0.75 8.31
CA SER A 364 16.20 0.87 7.01
C SER A 364 17.20 1.16 5.88
N TRP A 365 18.50 0.90 6.08
CA TRP A 365 19.58 1.16 5.12
C TRP A 365 19.78 2.65 4.80
N ILE A 366 19.18 3.57 5.56
CA ILE A 366 19.26 5.03 5.35
C ILE A 366 20.41 5.59 6.19
N PHE A 367 21.47 6.02 5.52
CA PHE A 367 22.69 6.54 6.13
C PHE A 367 22.87 8.01 5.80
N LEU A 368 23.55 8.71 6.71
CA LEU A 368 24.05 10.06 6.42
C LEU A 368 25.10 10.00 5.30
N PRO A 369 25.23 11.06 4.49
CA PRO A 369 26.34 11.18 3.56
C PRO A 369 27.68 11.18 4.31
N THR A 370 28.75 10.73 3.68
CA THR A 370 30.11 10.74 4.27
C THR A 370 30.75 12.13 4.22
N ALA A 371 30.32 12.95 3.26
CA ALA A 371 30.75 14.32 3.11
C ALA A 371 29.65 15.16 2.47
N LEU A 372 29.62 16.44 2.83
CA LEU A 372 28.79 17.46 2.21
C LEU A 372 29.69 18.56 1.67
N THR A 373 29.46 19.00 0.44
CA THR A 373 30.14 20.16 -0.15
C THR A 373 29.12 21.16 -0.64
N CYS A 374 29.30 22.42 -0.25
CA CYS A 374 28.52 23.54 -0.74
C CYS A 374 29.39 24.41 -1.65
N LEU A 375 28.88 24.70 -2.85
CA LEU A 375 29.49 25.62 -3.80
C LEU A 375 28.49 26.70 -4.20
N VAL A 376 28.98 27.89 -4.51
CA VAL A 376 28.16 29.02 -4.98
C VAL A 376 28.66 29.55 -6.31
N SER A 377 27.75 30.12 -7.10
CA SER A 377 28.10 30.72 -8.39
C SER A 377 27.21 31.93 -8.71
N ALA A 378 27.79 32.92 -9.38
CA ALA A 378 27.04 34.04 -9.96
C ALA A 378 26.54 33.73 -11.38
N ASP A 379 27.28 32.92 -12.15
CA ASP A 379 27.04 32.70 -13.59
C ASP A 379 26.51 31.29 -13.94
N GLY A 380 26.46 30.39 -12.96
CA GLY A 380 26.02 29.00 -13.13
C GLY A 380 27.04 28.12 -13.85
N LYS A 381 28.24 28.63 -14.14
CA LYS A 381 29.31 27.93 -14.86
C LYS A 381 30.54 27.74 -13.97
N THR A 382 30.93 28.79 -13.27
CA THR A 382 32.09 28.79 -12.38
C THR A 382 31.60 28.70 -10.94
N PHE A 383 31.81 27.54 -10.32
CA PHE A 383 31.42 27.29 -8.94
C PHE A 383 32.60 27.47 -7.99
N LEU A 384 32.42 28.30 -6.98
CA LEU A 384 33.39 28.54 -5.92
C LEU A 384 33.04 27.68 -4.71
N PRO A 385 33.95 26.83 -4.20
CA PRO A 385 33.69 26.06 -3.00
C PRO A 385 33.66 26.97 -1.78
N ILE A 386 32.66 26.80 -0.91
CA ILE A 386 32.59 27.50 0.37
C ILE A 386 33.30 26.68 1.45
N ASN A 387 32.76 25.50 1.74
CA ASN A 387 33.33 24.58 2.71
C ASN A 387 32.83 23.16 2.43
N SER A 388 33.50 22.18 3.04
CA SER A 388 33.08 20.79 3.07
C SER A 388 32.98 20.30 4.51
N ILE A 389 31.91 19.57 4.82
CA ILE A 389 31.71 18.92 6.12
C ILE A 389 31.98 17.43 5.91
N THR A 390 32.90 16.87 6.69
CA THR A 390 33.10 15.41 6.75
C THR A 390 32.22 14.84 7.87
N ILE A 391 31.53 13.75 7.60
CA ILE A 391 30.57 13.14 8.51
C ILE A 391 30.99 11.70 8.75
N ASP A 392 31.07 11.31 10.03
CA ASP A 392 31.30 9.92 10.41
C ASP A 392 29.97 9.14 10.38
N SER A 393 29.59 8.70 9.17
CA SER A 393 28.31 8.05 8.91
C SER A 393 28.29 6.54 9.23
N VAL A 394 29.42 5.96 9.66
CA VAL A 394 29.53 4.51 9.89
C VAL A 394 29.26 4.10 11.33
N ASN A 395 29.12 5.05 12.26
CA ASN A 395 28.82 4.74 13.65
C ASN A 395 27.39 4.21 13.79
N PRO A 396 27.19 3.05 14.45
CA PRO A 396 25.85 2.49 14.66
C PRO A 396 24.95 3.46 15.43
N ASN A 397 23.76 3.70 14.89
CA ASN A 397 22.66 4.42 15.52
C ASN A 397 21.37 3.61 15.33
N GLU A 398 20.74 3.23 16.44
CA GLU A 398 19.49 2.44 16.42
C GLU A 398 18.24 3.29 16.26
N ASN A 399 18.33 4.62 16.40
CA ASN A 399 17.19 5.52 16.39
C ASN A 399 17.11 6.28 15.07
N ALA A 400 15.89 6.34 14.53
CA ALA A 400 15.56 7.26 13.44
C ALA A 400 15.72 8.71 13.91
N THR A 401 16.61 9.45 13.25
CA THR A 401 16.89 10.84 13.62
C THR A 401 17.08 11.72 12.40
N ILE A 402 16.61 12.96 12.50
CA ILE A 402 16.88 14.00 11.50
C ILE A 402 18.17 14.71 11.90
N ARG A 403 19.05 14.93 10.92
CA ARG A 403 20.31 15.66 11.05
C ARG A 403 20.30 16.85 10.12
N THR A 404 20.57 18.02 10.69
CA THR A 404 20.63 19.29 9.98
C THR A 404 22.07 19.75 9.87
N TYR A 405 22.49 20.17 8.69
CA TYR A 405 23.81 20.73 8.43
C TYR A 405 23.67 22.13 7.85
N ASP A 406 24.43 23.08 8.40
CA ASP A 406 24.44 24.48 7.98
C ASP A 406 25.78 24.81 7.31
N PHE A 407 25.73 25.57 6.22
CA PHE A 407 26.88 26.20 5.58
C PHE A 407 26.73 27.72 5.68
N ASP A 408 27.68 28.38 6.34
CA ASP A 408 27.77 29.83 6.33
C ASP A 408 28.54 30.29 5.08
N ILE A 409 27.88 31.04 4.19
CA ILE A 409 28.40 31.39 2.86
C ILE A 409 29.27 32.67 2.90
N GLY A 410 29.00 33.55 3.86
CA GLY A 410 29.75 34.81 4.06
C GLY A 410 29.30 35.94 3.13
N GLU A 411 30.17 36.92 2.89
CA GLU A 411 29.86 38.10 2.08
C GLU A 411 29.96 37.81 0.58
N GLY A 412 28.91 38.11 -0.18
CA GLY A 412 28.89 38.01 -1.65
C GLY A 412 27.47 37.93 -2.21
N GLU A 413 27.30 38.28 -3.48
CA GLU A 413 26.04 38.06 -4.20
C GLU A 413 26.18 36.88 -5.15
N PHE A 414 25.30 35.90 -5.01
CA PHE A 414 25.29 34.68 -5.80
C PHE A 414 23.89 34.44 -6.35
N ARG A 415 23.81 33.66 -7.42
CA ARG A 415 22.55 33.23 -8.02
C ARG A 415 22.33 31.72 -7.88
N TYR A 416 23.41 30.95 -7.84
CA TYR A 416 23.35 29.49 -7.81
C TYR A 416 24.00 28.94 -6.55
N VAL A 417 23.38 27.92 -5.97
CA VAL A 417 23.93 27.09 -4.89
C VAL A 417 23.97 25.65 -5.37
N LYS A 418 25.14 25.02 -5.35
CA LYS A 418 25.31 23.60 -5.68
C LYS A 418 25.70 22.83 -4.43
N ILE A 419 24.97 21.74 -4.19
CA ILE A 419 25.17 20.82 -3.09
C ILE A 419 25.63 19.48 -3.65
N ILE A 420 26.68 18.93 -3.04
CA ILE A 420 27.16 17.58 -3.30
C ILE A 420 27.14 16.83 -1.97
N ALA A 421 26.28 15.81 -1.85
CA ALA A 421 26.26 14.88 -0.73
C ALA A 421 26.85 13.54 -1.18
N THR A 422 28.02 13.21 -0.65
CA THR A 422 28.75 12.00 -1.02
C THR A 422 28.16 10.77 -0.33
N LYS A 423 27.91 9.73 -1.10
CA LYS A 423 27.37 8.46 -0.59
C LYS A 423 28.35 7.73 0.31
N LEU A 424 27.80 6.91 1.20
CA LEU A 424 28.54 5.86 1.87
C LEU A 424 28.82 4.67 0.92
N GLY A 425 27.81 4.27 0.13
CA GLY A 425 27.92 3.18 -0.84
C GLY A 425 27.72 1.82 -0.19
N VAL A 426 28.80 1.05 -0.02
CA VAL A 426 28.74 -0.28 0.63
C VAL A 426 28.43 -0.08 2.12
N LEU A 427 27.51 -0.88 2.66
CA LEU A 427 27.16 -0.81 4.07
C LEU A 427 28.35 -1.19 4.97
N PRO A 428 28.41 -0.69 6.21
CA PRO A 428 29.43 -1.12 7.18
C PRO A 428 29.29 -2.61 7.54
N GLU A 429 30.39 -3.30 7.86
CA GLU A 429 30.40 -4.74 8.16
C GLU A 429 29.43 -5.16 9.27
N TRP A 430 29.21 -4.27 10.24
CA TRP A 430 28.30 -4.52 11.37
C TRP A 430 26.82 -4.50 10.96
N HIS A 431 26.47 -3.91 9.81
CA HIS A 431 25.10 -3.76 9.38
C HIS A 431 24.55 -5.08 8.83
N LEU A 432 23.31 -5.44 9.18
CA LEU A 432 22.68 -6.71 8.79
C LEU A 432 22.63 -6.94 7.28
N GLY A 433 22.54 -5.86 6.50
CA GLY A 433 22.54 -5.90 5.04
C GLY A 433 23.92 -6.10 4.39
N TYR A 434 25.03 -5.98 5.13
CA TYR A 434 26.38 -6.06 4.55
C TYR A 434 26.65 -7.43 3.90
N LYS A 435 26.29 -8.51 4.60
CA LYS A 435 26.42 -9.90 4.11
C LYS A 435 25.61 -10.20 2.83
N HIS A 436 24.76 -9.28 2.40
CA HIS A 436 23.90 -9.38 1.22
C HIS A 436 24.27 -8.35 0.14
N ASP A 437 25.50 -7.80 0.15
CA ASP A 437 25.96 -6.73 -0.77
C ASP A 437 25.03 -5.49 -0.74
N GLY A 438 24.45 -5.22 0.42
CA GLY A 438 23.53 -4.10 0.57
C GLY A 438 24.22 -2.76 0.31
N ARG A 439 23.45 -1.81 -0.22
CA ARG A 439 23.89 -0.44 -0.54
C ARG A 439 23.12 0.59 0.25
N SER A 440 23.82 1.66 0.65
CA SER A 440 23.24 2.76 1.44
C SER A 440 22.25 3.58 0.62
N TRP A 441 21.21 4.05 1.30
CA TRP A 441 20.37 5.14 0.86
C TRP A 441 20.80 6.45 1.51
N ILE A 442 20.65 7.56 0.79
CA ILE A 442 20.67 8.91 1.35
C ILE A 442 19.27 9.48 1.17
N PHE A 443 18.66 9.93 2.27
CA PHE A 443 17.37 10.60 2.29
C PHE A 443 17.60 12.05 2.67
N ILE A 444 17.22 12.96 1.77
CA ILE A 444 17.33 14.40 1.93
C ILE A 444 15.94 15.04 1.74
N ASP A 445 15.67 16.07 2.52
CA ASP A 445 14.58 17.01 2.33
C ASP A 445 15.14 18.43 2.34
N GLU A 446 14.44 19.33 1.65
CA GLU A 446 14.57 20.80 1.69
C GLU A 446 16.00 21.39 1.78
N ILE A 447 16.42 22.10 0.73
CA ILE A 447 17.61 22.95 0.69
C ILE A 447 17.18 24.38 0.99
N THR A 448 17.22 24.77 2.26
CA THR A 448 16.84 26.12 2.69
C THR A 448 18.00 27.10 2.45
N ILE A 449 17.69 28.26 1.85
CA ILE A 449 18.67 29.32 1.53
C ILE A 449 18.19 30.65 2.10
N ASP A 450 18.86 31.12 3.16
CA ASP A 450 18.52 32.35 3.90
C ASP A 450 19.31 33.56 3.42
#